data_AF-A0A820M625-F1
#
_entry.id   AF-A0A820M625-F1
#
_cell.length_a   1.000
_cell.length_b   1.000
_cell.length_c   1.000
_cell.angle_alpha   90.00
_cell.angle_beta   90.00
_cell.angle_gamma   90.00
#
_symmetry.space_group_name_H-M   'P 1'
#
loop_
_entity.id
_entity.type
_entity.pdbx_description
1 polymer ?
#
loop_
_entity_poly.entity_id
_entity_poly.type
_entity_poly.pdbx_seq_one_letter_code
_entity_poly.pdbx_strand_id
1 'polypeptide(L)'
;MTSTKEHVDFLYKYLQIQSIYTQLTKVTKSCEHDAIPMSFIPKRETSEVASNRRNLDQLPPSYMYSIIFKDIVLEIDDDGAKSINTLVIYCRQHEIPDIQINSLQSTYHQKSAVWWYSKSMFLHGMLNRALRMLDMEVMIKLGFFIRSLHLQLKQLHQEQSANFQQAFTVYRGQELSQQDFQNLCNSKGGLLSFNNFLST
;
A
#
# COMPACT_ATOMS: atom_id res chain seq x y z
N MET A 1 28.50 -26.11 -40.60
CA MET A 1 28.78 -24.90 -39.78
C MET A 1 27.52 -24.12 -39.38
N THR A 2 26.36 -24.38 -39.98
CA THR A 2 25.08 -23.69 -39.69
C THR A 2 24.38 -24.15 -38.41
N SER A 3 24.47 -25.45 -38.07
CA SER A 3 23.80 -26.05 -36.90
C SER A 3 24.27 -25.49 -35.54
N THR A 4 25.53 -25.06 -35.43
CA THR A 4 26.09 -24.56 -34.16
C THR A 4 25.61 -23.14 -33.83
N LYS A 5 25.33 -22.31 -34.85
CA LYS A 5 24.81 -20.94 -34.65
C LYS A 5 23.36 -20.94 -34.17
N GLU A 6 22.52 -21.77 -34.78
CA GLU A 6 21.11 -21.92 -34.39
C GLU A 6 20.97 -22.43 -32.95
N HIS A 7 21.87 -23.32 -32.53
CA HIS A 7 21.87 -23.85 -31.17
C HIS A 7 22.25 -22.80 -30.11
N VAL A 8 23.18 -21.90 -30.44
CA VAL A 8 23.59 -20.77 -29.59
C VAL A 8 22.48 -19.72 -29.49
N ASP A 9 21.82 -19.40 -30.61
CA ASP A 9 20.68 -18.47 -30.63
C ASP A 9 19.48 -18.99 -29.82
N PHE A 10 19.22 -20.30 -29.87
CA PHE A 10 18.20 -20.94 -29.05
C PHE A 10 18.53 -20.86 -27.55
N LEU A 11 19.76 -21.17 -27.16
CA LEU A 11 20.23 -21.06 -25.77
C LEU A 11 20.12 -19.63 -25.24
N TYR A 12 20.48 -18.63 -26.06
CA TYR A 12 20.37 -17.22 -25.69
C TYR A 12 18.91 -16.79 -25.45
N LYS A 13 18.01 -17.15 -26.35
CA LYS A 13 16.56 -16.88 -26.20
C LYS A 13 15.98 -17.59 -24.97
N TYR A 14 16.37 -18.84 -24.73
CA TYR A 14 15.93 -19.59 -23.56
C TYR A 14 16.38 -18.94 -22.24
N LEU A 15 17.64 -18.47 -22.17
CA LEU A 15 18.16 -17.75 -21.01
C LEU A 15 17.43 -16.42 -20.76
N GLN A 16 17.09 -15.68 -21.83
CA GLN A 16 16.28 -14.47 -21.70
C GLN A 16 14.87 -14.76 -21.18
N ILE A 17 14.20 -15.80 -21.68
CA ILE A 17 12.87 -16.19 -21.21
C ILE A 17 12.92 -16.65 -19.75
N GLN A 18 13.94 -17.43 -19.36
CA GLN A 18 14.13 -17.83 -17.97
C GLN A 18 14.41 -16.64 -17.05
N SER A 19 15.19 -15.65 -17.52
CA SER A 19 15.42 -14.41 -16.79
C SER A 19 14.11 -13.63 -16.59
N ILE A 20 13.32 -13.46 -17.66
CA ILE A 20 12.00 -12.80 -17.61
C ILE A 20 11.06 -13.58 -16.69
N TYR A 21 10.97 -14.89 -16.82
CA TYR A 21 10.14 -15.73 -15.96
C TYR A 21 10.56 -15.62 -14.50
N THR A 22 11.86 -15.64 -14.20
CA THR A 22 12.37 -15.52 -12.83
C THR A 22 12.09 -14.15 -12.25
N GLN A 23 12.24 -13.08 -13.05
CA GLN A 23 11.91 -11.73 -12.63
C GLN A 23 10.41 -11.56 -12.42
N LEU A 24 9.58 -12.04 -13.35
CA LEU A 24 8.13 -12.04 -13.21
C LEU A 24 7.69 -12.86 -12.01
N THR A 25 8.31 -14.02 -11.76
CA THR A 25 8.03 -14.89 -10.62
C THR A 25 8.49 -14.26 -9.31
N LYS A 26 9.62 -13.54 -9.30
CA LYS A 26 10.04 -12.73 -8.14
C LYS A 26 9.06 -11.61 -7.89
N VAL A 27 8.63 -10.91 -8.94
CA VAL A 27 7.64 -9.83 -8.85
C VAL A 27 6.30 -10.36 -8.37
N THR A 28 5.80 -11.48 -8.90
CA THR A 28 4.53 -12.09 -8.47
C THR A 28 4.61 -12.76 -7.10
N LYS A 29 5.75 -13.34 -6.70
CA LYS A 29 5.96 -13.80 -5.32
C LYS A 29 6.16 -12.64 -4.34
N SER A 30 6.70 -11.51 -4.81
CA SER A 30 6.73 -10.24 -4.07
C SER A 30 5.39 -9.49 -4.12
N CYS A 31 4.48 -9.88 -5.01
CA CYS A 31 3.03 -9.70 -4.87
C CYS A 31 2.50 -10.79 -3.90
N GLU A 32 3.17 -10.82 -2.74
CA GLU A 32 2.71 -11.22 -1.42
C GLU A 32 1.42 -12.06 -1.37
N HIS A 33 1.59 -13.39 -1.32
CA HIS A 33 0.52 -14.34 -1.02
C HIS A 33 -0.15 -14.11 0.36
N ASP A 34 0.43 -13.25 1.21
CA ASP A 34 -0.09 -12.88 2.55
C ASP A 34 -0.44 -11.38 2.67
N ALA A 35 -0.37 -10.59 1.59
CA ALA A 35 -0.64 -9.14 1.64
C ALA A 35 -2.11 -8.84 1.44
N ILE A 36 -2.90 -8.98 2.50
CA ILE A 36 -4.25 -8.44 2.48
C ILE A 36 -4.34 -7.33 3.54
N PRO A 37 -4.35 -6.05 3.13
CA PRO A 37 -4.42 -4.90 4.04
C PRO A 37 -5.83 -4.73 4.60
N MET A 38 -6.75 -5.68 4.43
CA MET A 38 -8.15 -5.46 4.78
C MET A 38 -8.62 -6.43 5.83
N SER A 39 -9.34 -5.88 6.79
CA SER A 39 -9.92 -6.62 7.90
C SER A 39 -11.41 -6.79 7.66
N PHE A 40 -11.87 -8.03 7.78
CA PHE A 40 -13.29 -8.39 7.70
C PHE A 40 -13.86 -8.38 9.12
N ILE A 41 -14.81 -7.47 9.39
CA ILE A 41 -15.44 -7.35 10.70
C ILE A 41 -16.88 -7.85 10.59
N PRO A 42 -17.22 -9.04 11.12
CA PRO A 42 -18.57 -9.58 11.05
C PRO A 42 -19.63 -8.68 11.68
N LYS A 43 -20.86 -8.70 11.15
CA LYS A 43 -22.01 -7.90 11.63
C LYS A 43 -22.29 -8.00 13.14
N ARG A 44 -22.00 -9.16 13.73
CA ARG A 44 -22.18 -9.43 15.17
C ARG A 44 -21.28 -8.54 16.05
N GLU A 45 -20.15 -8.09 15.53
CA GLU A 45 -19.20 -7.23 16.23
C GLU A 45 -19.52 -5.74 16.06
N THR A 46 -20.44 -5.38 15.14
CA THR A 46 -20.76 -4.00 14.77
C THR A 46 -22.19 -3.56 15.15
N SER A 47 -23.01 -4.46 15.71
CA SER A 47 -24.43 -4.18 16.02
C SER A 47 -24.59 -3.65 17.45
N GLU A 48 -25.34 -2.55 17.62
CA GLU A 48 -25.59 -1.89 18.92
C GLU A 48 -26.29 -2.77 19.98
N VAL A 49 -26.90 -3.89 19.57
CA VAL A 49 -27.48 -4.91 20.48
C VAL A 49 -26.39 -5.72 21.21
N ALA A 50 -25.12 -5.58 20.81
CA ALA A 50 -23.95 -6.09 21.54
C ALA A 50 -23.52 -5.16 22.71
N SER A 51 -24.48 -4.46 23.32
CA SER A 51 -24.28 -3.61 24.51
C SER A 51 -23.82 -4.38 25.76
N ASN A 52 -23.68 -5.71 25.69
CA ASN A 52 -22.78 -6.45 26.57
C ASN A 52 -21.34 -6.33 26.04
N ARG A 53 -20.61 -5.35 26.58
CA ARG A 53 -19.16 -5.04 26.39
C ARG A 53 -18.20 -6.23 26.61
N ARG A 54 -18.39 -7.37 25.94
CA ARG A 54 -17.65 -8.61 26.22
C ARG A 54 -16.67 -9.03 25.13
N ASN A 55 -16.61 -8.35 23.97
CA ASN A 55 -15.89 -8.90 22.81
C ASN A 55 -15.11 -7.85 21.99
N LEU A 56 -14.59 -6.76 22.60
CA LEU A 56 -13.64 -5.88 21.89
C LEU A 56 -12.33 -6.63 21.54
N ASP A 57 -12.02 -7.65 22.32
CA ASP A 57 -10.89 -8.58 22.18
C ASP A 57 -10.99 -9.46 20.92
N GLN A 58 -12.10 -9.38 20.16
CA GLN A 58 -12.33 -10.17 18.94
C GLN A 58 -12.02 -9.41 17.66
N LEU A 59 -11.72 -8.10 17.73
CA LEU A 59 -11.37 -7.34 16.54
C LEU A 59 -10.04 -7.83 15.94
N PRO A 60 -9.92 -7.90 14.61
CA PRO A 60 -8.65 -8.24 13.97
C PRO A 60 -7.53 -7.31 14.46
N PRO A 61 -6.39 -7.84 14.95
CA PRO A 61 -5.29 -7.01 15.44
C PRO A 61 -4.77 -6.01 14.41
N SER A 62 -4.76 -6.40 13.13
CA SER A 62 -4.38 -5.55 11.99
C SER A 62 -5.24 -4.29 11.89
N TYR A 63 -6.54 -4.38 12.17
CA TYR A 63 -7.44 -3.23 12.23
C TYR A 63 -7.03 -2.29 13.36
N MET A 64 -6.87 -2.82 14.57
CA MET A 64 -6.49 -2.03 15.75
C MET A 64 -5.15 -1.32 15.55
N TYR A 65 -4.13 -2.02 15.04
CA TYR A 65 -2.82 -1.44 14.75
C TYR A 65 -2.89 -0.34 13.69
N SER A 66 -3.68 -0.52 12.65
CA SER A 66 -3.82 0.48 11.59
C SER A 66 -4.50 1.75 12.09
N ILE A 67 -5.51 1.63 12.96
CA ILE A 67 -6.16 2.79 13.59
C ILE A 67 -5.19 3.52 14.51
N ILE A 68 -4.53 2.80 15.44
CA ILE A 68 -3.57 3.40 16.37
C ILE A 68 -2.42 4.07 15.62
N PHE A 69 -1.86 3.40 14.61
CA PHE A 69 -0.79 3.95 13.80
C PHE A 69 -1.22 5.23 13.08
N LYS A 70 -2.42 5.24 12.46
CA LYS A 70 -2.97 6.42 11.81
C LYS A 70 -3.09 7.58 12.80
N ASP A 71 -3.62 7.33 14.00
CA ASP A 71 -3.79 8.38 15.01
C ASP A 71 -2.42 8.95 15.45
N ILE A 72 -1.43 8.09 15.72
CA ILE A 72 -0.05 8.51 16.04
C ILE A 72 0.56 9.35 14.93
N VAL A 73 0.46 8.91 13.67
CA VAL A 73 1.05 9.61 12.52
C VAL A 73 0.40 10.97 12.28
N LEU A 74 -0.87 11.15 12.63
CA LEU A 74 -1.55 12.44 12.48
C LEU A 74 -1.17 13.43 13.59
N GLU A 75 -0.87 12.93 14.79
CA GLU A 75 -0.54 13.74 15.97
C GLU A 75 0.94 14.08 16.10
N ILE A 76 1.84 13.22 15.60
CA ILE A 76 3.28 13.43 15.74
C ILE A 76 3.72 14.72 15.02
N ASP A 77 4.56 15.51 15.69
CA ASP A 77 5.22 16.64 15.06
C ASP A 77 6.33 16.11 14.14
N ASP A 78 6.36 16.62 12.91
CA ASP A 78 7.21 16.10 11.85
C ASP A 78 8.16 17.18 11.35
N ASP A 79 9.46 16.91 11.52
CA ASP A 79 10.50 17.67 10.84
C ASP A 79 10.68 17.07 9.45
N GLY A 80 9.91 17.60 8.49
CA GLY A 80 9.87 17.07 7.12
C GLY A 80 11.23 16.92 6.46
N ALA A 81 12.22 17.77 6.79
CA ALA A 81 13.58 17.65 6.26
C ALA A 81 14.32 16.44 6.84
N LYS A 82 14.19 16.18 8.15
CA LYS A 82 14.77 14.98 8.79
C LYS A 82 14.09 13.69 8.31
N SER A 83 12.77 13.72 8.17
CA SER A 83 11.99 12.55 7.75
C SER A 83 12.31 12.13 6.31
N ILE A 84 12.44 13.08 5.38
CA ILE A 84 12.89 12.80 4.00
C ILE A 84 14.30 12.24 3.98
N ASN A 85 15.24 12.80 4.74
CA ASN A 85 16.61 12.30 4.79
C ASN A 85 16.66 10.86 5.34
N THR A 86 15.86 10.55 6.36
CA THR A 86 15.74 9.21 6.92
C THR A 86 15.23 8.21 5.88
N LEU A 87 14.20 8.59 5.11
CA LEU A 87 13.68 7.77 4.02
C LEU A 87 14.72 7.58 2.90
N VAL A 88 15.45 8.64 2.53
CA VAL A 88 16.51 8.59 1.52
C VAL A 88 17.62 7.61 1.91
N ILE A 89 18.07 7.62 3.18
CA ILE A 89 19.07 6.67 3.69
C ILE A 89 18.55 5.24 3.58
N TYR A 90 17.32 5.00 4.01
CA TYR A 90 16.68 3.69 3.89
C TYR A 90 16.60 3.22 2.43
N CYS A 91 16.16 4.09 1.52
CA CYS A 91 16.05 3.74 0.09
C CYS A 91 17.40 3.33 -0.52
N ARG A 92 18.50 3.99 -0.13
CA ARG A 92 19.85 3.65 -0.59
C ARG A 92 20.29 2.28 -0.07
N GLN A 93 19.93 1.93 1.15
CA GLN A 93 20.23 0.61 1.75
C GLN A 93 19.42 -0.53 1.11
N HIS A 94 18.26 -0.22 0.53
CA HIS A 94 17.35 -1.18 -0.09
C HIS A 94 17.38 -1.14 -1.63
N GLU A 95 18.51 -0.76 -2.21
CA GLU A 95 18.79 -0.84 -3.66
C GLU A 95 17.80 -0.08 -4.57
N ILE A 96 17.12 0.94 -4.04
CA ILE A 96 16.33 1.84 -4.89
C ILE A 96 17.29 2.66 -5.76
N PRO A 97 17.04 2.81 -7.08
CA PRO A 97 17.98 3.52 -7.96
C PRO A 97 18.21 4.97 -7.53
N ASP A 98 19.48 5.39 -7.44
CA ASP A 98 19.87 6.75 -7.02
C ASP A 98 19.18 7.85 -7.80
N ILE A 99 18.92 7.65 -9.10
CA ILE A 99 18.20 8.60 -9.95
C ILE A 99 16.80 8.91 -9.37
N GLN A 100 16.09 7.89 -8.87
CA GLN A 100 14.77 8.07 -8.27
C GLN A 100 14.87 8.73 -6.88
N ILE A 101 15.87 8.33 -6.08
CA ILE A 101 16.12 8.89 -4.75
C ILE A 101 16.48 10.39 -4.84
N ASN A 102 17.38 10.75 -5.75
CA ASN A 102 17.80 12.13 -5.95
C ASN A 102 16.65 12.99 -6.49
N SER A 103 15.79 12.43 -7.35
CA SER A 103 14.56 13.10 -7.78
C SER A 103 13.62 13.36 -6.61
N LEU A 104 13.40 12.37 -5.73
CA LEU A 104 12.60 12.55 -4.51
C LEU A 104 13.20 13.67 -3.65
N GLN A 105 14.47 13.58 -3.29
CA GLN A 105 15.13 14.53 -2.39
C GLN A 105 15.10 15.98 -2.90
N SER A 106 15.30 16.18 -4.21
CA SER A 106 15.33 17.52 -4.81
C SER A 106 13.95 18.12 -5.09
N THR A 107 12.93 17.29 -5.34
CA THR A 107 11.63 17.77 -5.82
C THR A 107 10.45 17.45 -4.91
N TYR A 108 10.66 16.79 -3.75
CA TYR A 108 9.56 16.37 -2.88
C TYR A 108 8.61 17.51 -2.54
N HIS A 109 9.13 18.61 -1.99
CA HIS A 109 8.35 19.79 -1.59
C HIS A 109 7.80 20.62 -2.76
N GLN A 110 8.26 20.38 -3.99
CA GLN A 110 7.78 21.09 -5.18
C GLN A 110 6.50 20.47 -5.74
N LYS A 111 6.11 19.29 -5.23
CA LYS A 111 4.95 18.52 -5.68
C LYS A 111 4.07 18.18 -4.48
N SER A 112 2.80 17.94 -4.76
CA SER A 112 1.86 17.56 -3.72
C SER A 112 1.99 16.07 -3.36
N ALA A 113 1.55 15.67 -2.17
CA ALA A 113 1.61 14.29 -1.74
C ALA A 113 0.78 13.36 -2.64
N VAL A 114 -0.38 13.82 -3.12
CA VAL A 114 -1.22 13.10 -4.10
C VAL A 114 -0.51 12.93 -5.44
N TRP A 115 0.30 13.90 -5.87
CA TRP A 115 1.11 13.73 -7.08
C TRP A 115 2.16 12.63 -6.90
N TRP A 116 2.84 12.59 -5.75
CA TRP A 116 3.79 11.52 -5.43
C TRP A 116 3.12 10.15 -5.28
N TYR A 117 1.89 10.12 -4.75
CA TYR A 117 1.12 8.90 -4.64
C TYR A 117 0.61 8.40 -5.99
N SER A 118 0.23 9.29 -6.92
CA SER A 118 -0.28 8.89 -8.23
C SER A 118 0.82 8.65 -9.27
N LYS A 119 2.02 9.20 -9.06
CA LYS A 119 3.15 8.96 -9.96
C LYS A 119 3.66 7.53 -9.83
N SER A 120 3.82 6.86 -10.98
CA SER A 120 4.41 5.52 -11.10
C SER A 120 5.91 5.54 -10.79
N MET A 121 6.27 5.68 -9.52
CA MET A 121 7.62 5.65 -8.98
C MET A 121 7.65 4.73 -7.74
N PHE A 122 8.85 4.42 -7.24
CA PHE A 122 9.04 3.56 -6.06
C PHE A 122 8.20 3.96 -4.84
N LEU A 123 7.95 5.25 -4.60
CA LEU A 123 7.32 5.73 -3.36
C LEU A 123 5.88 5.21 -3.19
N HIS A 124 5.08 5.22 -4.26
CA HIS A 124 3.72 4.65 -4.24
C HIS A 124 3.75 3.15 -3.93
N GLY A 125 4.61 2.40 -4.62
CA GLY A 125 4.74 0.95 -4.45
C GLY A 125 5.24 0.60 -3.04
N MET A 126 6.26 1.31 -2.56
CA MET A 126 6.82 1.15 -1.21
C MET A 126 5.76 1.42 -0.13
N LEU A 127 4.99 2.50 -0.26
CA LEU A 127 3.93 2.84 0.69
C LEU A 127 2.83 1.77 0.72
N ASN A 128 2.28 1.44 -0.44
CA ASN A 128 1.19 0.45 -0.51
C ASN A 128 1.65 -0.94 -0.11
N ARG A 129 2.94 -1.27 -0.27
CA ARG A 129 3.52 -2.51 0.24
C ARG A 129 3.64 -2.49 1.75
N ALA A 130 4.22 -1.44 2.32
CA ALA A 130 4.41 -1.32 3.77
C ALA A 130 3.08 -1.41 4.52
N LEU A 131 2.05 -0.70 4.04
CA LEU A 131 0.70 -0.74 4.62
C LEU A 131 0.03 -2.12 4.48
N ARG A 132 0.31 -2.85 3.39
CA ARG A 132 -0.21 -4.21 3.17
C ARG A 132 0.41 -5.25 4.07
N MET A 133 1.71 -5.12 4.32
CA MET A 133 2.46 -6.03 5.18
C MET A 133 2.47 -5.62 6.64
N LEU A 134 1.86 -4.48 6.99
CA LEU A 134 2.00 -3.82 8.29
C LEU A 134 3.47 -3.70 8.71
N ASP A 135 4.33 -3.36 7.75
CA ASP A 135 5.76 -3.17 7.98
C ASP A 135 5.98 -1.85 8.73
N MET A 136 5.92 -1.94 10.06
CA MET A 136 6.02 -0.79 10.97
C MET A 136 7.30 -0.01 10.77
N GLU A 137 8.41 -0.67 10.45
CA GLU A 137 9.68 0.00 10.22
C GLU A 137 9.60 0.96 9.02
N VAL A 138 9.03 0.48 7.92
CA VAL A 138 8.89 1.28 6.69
C VAL A 138 7.75 2.29 6.84
N MET A 139 6.65 1.91 7.49
CA MET A 139 5.52 2.79 7.76
C MET A 139 5.93 4.02 8.58
N ILE A 140 6.76 3.85 9.63
CA ILE A 140 7.28 4.98 10.41
C ILE A 140 8.13 5.92 9.56
N LYS A 141 9.02 5.37 8.72
CA LYS A 141 9.85 6.18 7.79
C LYS A 141 9.01 6.92 6.75
N LEU A 142 7.86 6.38 6.38
CA LEU A 142 6.88 7.01 5.50
C LEU A 142 5.85 7.86 6.23
N GLY A 143 5.92 7.99 7.56
CA GLY A 143 4.91 8.68 8.39
C GLY A 143 4.62 10.10 7.91
N PHE A 144 5.66 10.87 7.61
CA PHE A 144 5.52 12.23 7.06
C PHE A 144 4.72 12.26 5.75
N PHE A 145 4.95 11.28 4.88
CA PHE A 145 4.29 11.17 3.58
C PHE A 145 2.84 10.70 3.75
N ILE A 146 2.59 9.73 4.63
CA ILE A 146 1.25 9.25 5.00
C ILE A 146 0.40 10.40 5.56
N ARG A 147 0.96 11.18 6.49
CA ARG A 147 0.31 12.36 7.07
C ARG A 147 -0.01 13.40 5.99
N SER A 148 0.98 13.76 5.18
CA SER A 148 0.82 14.73 4.08
C SER A 148 -0.26 14.30 3.09
N LEU A 149 -0.26 13.01 2.70
CA LEU A 149 -1.24 12.43 1.79
C LEU A 149 -2.64 12.43 2.40
N HIS A 150 -2.78 12.01 3.66
CA HIS A 150 -4.06 12.01 4.37
C HIS A 150 -4.66 13.42 4.45
N LEU A 151 -3.88 14.40 4.89
CA LEU A 151 -4.35 15.78 5.02
C LEU A 151 -4.75 16.37 3.67
N GLN A 152 -3.97 16.11 2.62
CA GLN A 152 -4.31 16.58 1.28
C GLN A 152 -5.59 15.92 0.74
N LEU A 153 -5.76 14.61 0.92
CA LEU A 153 -6.99 13.92 0.51
C LEU A 153 -8.22 14.41 1.28
N LYS A 154 -8.07 14.71 2.58
CA LYS A 154 -9.13 15.31 3.40
C LYS A 154 -9.54 16.67 2.86
N GLN A 155 -8.57 17.52 2.51
CA GLN A 155 -8.84 18.82 1.89
C GLN A 155 -9.57 18.66 0.55
N LEU A 156 -9.04 17.83 -0.35
CA LEU A 156 -9.65 17.57 -1.66
C LEU A 156 -11.07 17.01 -1.54
N HIS A 157 -11.32 16.15 -0.56
CA HIS A 157 -12.66 15.63 -0.29
C HIS A 157 -13.62 16.72 0.18
N GLN A 158 -13.17 17.65 1.04
CA GLN A 158 -13.98 18.80 1.46
C GLN A 158 -14.32 19.70 0.28
N GLU A 159 -13.34 20.01 -0.57
CA GLU A 159 -13.53 20.79 -1.80
C GLU A 159 -14.49 20.09 -2.78
N GLN A 160 -14.33 18.78 -2.97
CA GLN A 160 -15.21 17.98 -3.82
C GLN A 160 -16.63 17.95 -3.26
N SER A 161 -16.80 17.72 -1.96
CA SER A 161 -18.14 17.62 -1.33
C SER A 161 -18.89 18.94 -1.31
N ALA A 162 -18.18 20.07 -1.29
CA ALA A 162 -18.78 21.39 -1.42
C ALA A 162 -19.35 21.63 -2.83
N ASN A 163 -18.72 21.06 -3.86
CA ASN A 163 -19.08 21.27 -5.26
C ASN A 163 -19.92 20.13 -5.87
N PHE A 164 -19.87 18.94 -5.27
CA PHE A 164 -20.49 17.72 -5.79
C PHE A 164 -21.00 16.85 -4.63
N GLN A 165 -22.32 16.89 -4.41
CA GLN A 165 -22.98 16.18 -3.31
C GLN A 165 -23.54 14.81 -3.71
N GLN A 166 -23.36 14.40 -4.97
CA GLN A 166 -23.93 13.16 -5.46
C GLN A 166 -22.98 11.98 -5.22
N ALA A 167 -23.52 10.86 -4.75
CA ALA A 167 -22.79 9.61 -4.72
C ALA A 167 -22.47 9.17 -6.16
N PHE A 168 -21.25 8.67 -6.36
CA PHE A 168 -20.82 8.12 -7.64
C PHE A 168 -20.22 6.73 -7.44
N THR A 169 -20.28 5.92 -8.48
CA THR A 169 -19.77 4.55 -8.47
C THR A 169 -18.37 4.52 -9.09
N VAL A 170 -17.46 3.83 -8.41
CA VAL A 170 -16.08 3.56 -8.87
C VAL A 170 -15.82 2.06 -8.86
N TYR A 171 -14.80 1.61 -9.58
CA TYR A 171 -14.52 0.20 -9.77
C TYR A 171 -13.07 -0.11 -9.43
N ARG A 172 -12.85 -1.08 -8.54
CA ARG A 172 -11.51 -1.53 -8.16
C ARG A 172 -11.40 -3.04 -8.29
N GLY A 173 -10.36 -3.49 -9.01
CA GLY A 173 -9.93 -4.88 -8.97
C GLY A 173 -9.14 -5.15 -7.69
N GLN A 174 -9.44 -6.25 -7.01
CA GLN A 174 -8.73 -6.69 -5.82
C GLN A 174 -8.52 -8.20 -5.90
N GLU A 175 -7.26 -8.62 -5.87
CA GLU A 175 -6.91 -10.03 -5.69
C GLU A 175 -7.14 -10.43 -4.23
N LEU A 176 -7.72 -11.62 -4.02
CA LEU A 176 -7.98 -12.21 -2.70
C LEU A 176 -7.57 -13.68 -2.74
N SER A 177 -6.97 -14.16 -1.65
CA SER A 177 -6.79 -15.59 -1.45
C SER A 177 -8.15 -16.29 -1.33
N GLN A 178 -8.18 -17.61 -1.52
CA GLN A 178 -9.42 -18.37 -1.32
C GLN A 178 -9.94 -18.23 0.12
N GLN A 179 -9.04 -18.17 1.11
CA GLN A 179 -9.39 -17.99 2.51
C GLN A 179 -9.99 -16.61 2.77
N ASP A 180 -9.40 -15.55 2.23
CA ASP A 180 -9.91 -14.19 2.41
C ASP A 180 -11.22 -13.97 1.67
N PHE A 181 -11.40 -14.61 0.51
CA PHE A 181 -12.68 -14.62 -0.17
C PHE A 181 -13.77 -15.32 0.67
N GLN A 182 -13.44 -16.43 1.34
CA GLN A 182 -14.36 -17.08 2.28
C GLN A 182 -14.66 -16.19 3.49
N ASN A 183 -13.65 -15.52 4.05
CA ASN A 183 -13.83 -14.55 5.14
C ASN A 183 -14.78 -13.41 4.73
N LEU A 184 -14.59 -12.84 3.53
CA LEU A 184 -15.48 -11.86 2.94
C LEU A 184 -16.92 -12.37 2.80
N CYS A 185 -17.10 -13.61 2.32
CA CYS A 185 -18.42 -14.23 2.20
C CYS A 185 -19.09 -14.42 3.57
N ASN A 186 -18.32 -14.79 4.59
CA ASN A 186 -18.79 -15.03 5.96
C ASN A 186 -19.06 -13.72 6.72
N SER A 187 -18.42 -12.62 6.35
CA SER A 187 -18.61 -11.30 6.95
C SER A 187 -19.71 -10.47 6.28
N LYS A 188 -20.57 -11.07 5.46
CA LYS A 188 -21.70 -10.37 4.79
C LYS A 188 -22.56 -9.60 5.80
N GLY A 189 -22.85 -8.35 5.46
CA GLY A 189 -23.58 -7.42 6.33
C GLY A 189 -22.76 -6.85 7.49
N GLY A 190 -21.46 -7.18 7.59
CA GLY A 190 -20.49 -6.54 8.46
C GLY A 190 -19.74 -5.39 7.78
N LEU A 191 -18.54 -5.07 8.29
CA LEU A 191 -17.68 -4.00 7.78
C LEU A 191 -16.43 -4.55 7.08
N LEU A 192 -15.96 -3.79 6.11
CA LEU A 192 -14.65 -3.92 5.48
C LEU A 192 -13.80 -2.73 5.92
N SER A 193 -12.64 -3.01 6.52
CA SER A 193 -11.66 -1.98 6.82
C SER A 193 -10.45 -2.14 5.91
N PHE A 194 -10.02 -1.06 5.27
CA PHE A 194 -8.80 -1.04 4.44
C PHE A 194 -7.69 -0.31 5.20
N ASN A 195 -6.54 -0.98 5.33
CA ASN A 195 -5.35 -0.45 5.99
C ASN A 195 -4.47 0.36 5.03
N ASN A 196 -4.92 0.56 3.78
CA ASN A 196 -4.22 1.31 2.76
C ASN A 196 -5.10 2.40 2.12
N PHE A 197 -4.45 3.33 1.42
CA PHE A 197 -5.15 4.28 0.56
C PHE A 197 -5.75 3.56 -0.65
N LEU A 198 -7.02 3.84 -0.93
CA LEU A 198 -7.72 3.26 -2.07
C LEU A 198 -7.54 4.10 -3.33
N SER A 199 -7.20 3.41 -4.42
CA SER A 199 -7.23 3.94 -5.78
C SER A 199 -8.28 3.15 -6.57
N THR A 200 -9.20 3.86 -7.22
CA THR A 200 -10.45 3.33 -7.81
C THR A 200 -10.76 4.00 -9.14
#